data_AF-A0AAU7FE23-F1
#
_entry.id   AF-A0AAU7FE23-F1
#
_cell.length_a   1.000
_cell.length_b   1.000
_cell.length_c   1.000
_cell.angle_alpha   90.00
_cell.angle_beta   90.00
_cell.angle_gamma   90.00
#
_symmetry.space_group_name_H-M   'P 1'
#
loop_
_entity.id
_entity.type
_entity.pdbx_description
1 polymer ?
#
loop_
_entity_poly.entity_id
_entity_poly.type
_entity_poly.pdbx_seq_one_letter_code
_entity_poly.pdbx_strand_id
1 'polypeptide(L)'
;MKTIILAASFAALLSACGEPKAQCGVYAIGPNQIKEFLKENKAEPAPGRTEKAKLPADFPAQLLDKDGYYRGMQVFCKVDEAKAAISSQGHQDWGVYELSTEWDKGVYLSDDQAYHLKDVTIIKQAVE
;
A
#
# COMPACT_ATOMS: atom_id res chain seq x y z
N MET A 1 -50.05 -39.66 -31.74
CA MET A 1 -48.66 -39.97 -31.37
C MET A 1 -47.75 -39.10 -32.23
N LYS A 2 -47.11 -38.10 -31.64
CA LYS A 2 -46.30 -37.09 -32.36
C LYS A 2 -45.00 -36.82 -31.61
N THR A 3 -43.92 -37.08 -32.34
CA THR A 3 -42.67 -36.30 -32.44
C THR A 3 -41.65 -36.34 -31.29
N ILE A 4 -40.48 -36.88 -31.66
CA ILE A 4 -39.15 -36.82 -31.05
C ILE A 4 -38.59 -35.39 -31.15
N ILE A 5 -37.95 -34.83 -30.10
CA ILE A 5 -36.85 -33.84 -30.27
C ILE A 5 -35.74 -34.07 -29.22
N LEU A 6 -34.52 -34.03 -29.76
CA LEU A 6 -33.17 -34.07 -29.20
C LEU A 6 -32.86 -33.08 -28.06
N ALA A 7 -32.00 -33.56 -27.15
CA ALA A 7 -30.76 -32.96 -26.64
C ALA A 7 -30.69 -31.46 -26.27
N ALA A 8 -30.26 -31.21 -25.04
CA ALA A 8 -29.24 -30.20 -24.73
C ALA A 8 -28.60 -30.54 -23.37
N SER A 9 -27.53 -31.33 -23.40
CA SER A 9 -26.60 -31.42 -22.27
C SER A 9 -25.94 -30.05 -22.12
N PHE A 10 -26.37 -29.30 -21.12
CA PHE A 10 -25.73 -28.06 -20.71
C PHE A 10 -24.30 -28.38 -20.26
N ALA A 11 -23.34 -28.08 -21.12
CA ALA A 11 -21.94 -27.97 -20.74
C ALA A 11 -21.83 -26.83 -19.71
N ALA A 12 -21.58 -27.19 -18.45
CA ALA A 12 -21.20 -26.24 -17.42
C ALA A 12 -19.76 -25.76 -17.65
N LEU A 13 -19.60 -24.87 -18.62
CA LEU A 13 -18.45 -23.97 -18.72
C LEU A 13 -18.67 -22.84 -17.70
N LEU A 14 -18.46 -23.14 -16.42
CA LEU A 14 -18.27 -22.10 -15.41
C LEU A 14 -16.79 -21.70 -15.48
N SER A 15 -16.56 -20.75 -16.39
CA SER A 15 -15.61 -19.65 -16.26
C SER A 15 -14.82 -19.66 -14.95
N ALA A 16 -13.58 -20.15 -15.01
CA ALA A 16 -12.51 -19.58 -14.22
C ALA A 16 -12.27 -18.14 -14.71
N CYS A 17 -13.21 -17.25 -14.39
CA CYS A 17 -12.97 -15.82 -14.36
C CYS A 17 -12.04 -15.61 -13.18
N GLY A 18 -10.73 -15.78 -13.41
CA GLY A 18 -9.74 -15.17 -12.56
C GLY A 18 -10.04 -13.69 -12.57
N GLU A 19 -10.61 -13.20 -11.46
CA GLU A 19 -10.68 -11.77 -11.23
C GLU A 19 -9.27 -11.22 -11.49
N PRO A 20 -9.11 -10.20 -12.35
CA PRO A 20 -7.81 -9.56 -12.46
C PRO A 20 -7.45 -9.12 -11.05
N LYS A 21 -6.33 -9.62 -10.50
CA LYS A 21 -5.77 -9.15 -9.24
C LYS A 21 -5.88 -7.63 -9.30
N ALA A 22 -6.72 -7.04 -8.44
CA ALA A 22 -6.82 -5.59 -8.37
C ALA A 22 -5.38 -5.08 -8.23
N GLN A 23 -4.91 -4.37 -9.24
CA GLN A 23 -3.50 -4.05 -9.39
C GLN A 23 -3.18 -3.01 -8.33
N CYS A 24 -2.63 -3.46 -7.19
CA CYS A 24 -2.35 -2.58 -6.07
C CYS A 24 -1.46 -1.43 -6.53
N GLY A 25 -1.83 -0.21 -6.13
CA GLY A 25 -0.87 0.88 -6.03
C GLY A 25 -0.05 0.71 -4.75
N VAL A 26 0.79 1.70 -4.44
CA VAL A 26 1.45 1.80 -3.15
C VAL A 26 1.20 3.19 -2.61
N TYR A 27 0.31 3.27 -1.62
CA TYR A 27 -0.13 4.53 -1.04
C TYR A 27 0.37 4.69 0.38
N ALA A 28 0.95 5.84 0.70
CA ALA A 28 1.34 6.21 2.05
C ALA A 28 0.50 7.39 2.54
N ILE A 29 0.41 7.53 3.86
CA ILE A 29 -0.18 8.69 4.52
C ILE A 29 0.94 9.60 5.05
N GLY A 30 0.74 10.91 5.01
CA GLY A 30 1.73 11.85 5.54
C GLY A 30 1.20 13.28 5.66
N PRO A 31 1.98 14.21 6.24
CA PRO A 31 1.55 15.59 6.42
C PRO A 31 1.32 16.31 5.10
N ASN A 32 0.27 17.14 5.03
CA ASN A 32 -0.08 17.91 3.84
C ASN A 32 1.06 18.83 3.34
N GLN A 33 2.03 19.18 4.19
CA GLN A 33 3.24 19.92 3.80
C GLN A 33 4.01 19.25 2.65
N ILE A 34 3.97 17.92 2.53
CA ILE A 34 4.60 17.18 1.43
C ILE A 34 4.05 17.64 0.08
N LYS A 35 2.79 18.08 -0.01
CA LYS A 35 2.20 18.59 -1.26
C LYS A 35 2.95 19.81 -1.78
N GLU A 36 3.34 20.72 -0.89
CA GLU A 36 4.11 21.91 -1.27
C GLU A 36 5.54 21.52 -1.64
N PHE A 37 6.17 20.61 -0.89
CA PHE A 37 7.49 20.12 -1.21
C PHE A 37 7.56 19.37 -2.55
N LEU A 38 6.51 18.66 -2.94
CA LEU A 38 6.43 18.01 -4.25
C LEU A 38 6.43 19.05 -5.38
N LYS A 39 5.68 20.15 -5.25
CA LYS A 39 5.68 21.25 -6.24
C LYS A 39 7.05 21.88 -6.40
N GLU A 40 7.81 21.95 -5.32
CA GLU A 40 9.17 22.50 -5.29
C GLU A 40 10.27 21.48 -5.64
N ASN A 41 9.93 20.22 -5.91
CA ASN A 41 10.87 19.09 -6.06
C ASN A 41 11.81 18.91 -4.85
N LYS A 42 11.31 19.17 -3.64
CA LYS A 42 12.02 19.05 -2.35
C LYS A 42 11.45 17.98 -1.43
N ALA A 43 10.45 17.22 -1.88
CA ALA A 43 9.86 16.18 -1.05
C ALA A 43 10.90 15.07 -0.78
N GLU A 44 11.15 14.80 0.49
CA GLU A 44 12.00 13.68 0.88
C GLU A 44 11.31 12.35 0.50
N PRO A 45 12.07 11.34 0.06
CA PRO A 45 11.53 10.02 -0.19
C PRO A 45 10.89 9.40 1.07
N ALA A 46 9.87 8.58 0.87
CA ALA A 46 9.27 7.79 1.94
C ALA A 46 10.29 6.76 2.46
N PRO A 47 10.50 6.66 3.79
CA PRO A 47 11.55 5.82 4.35
C PRO A 47 11.16 4.34 4.29
N GLY A 48 12.13 3.49 3.92
CA GLY A 48 12.00 2.03 3.96
C GLY A 48 12.54 1.41 5.25
N ARG A 49 12.60 0.08 5.26
CA ARG A 49 13.11 -0.69 6.39
C ARG A 49 14.59 -0.36 6.64
N THR A 50 14.94 -0.02 7.88
CA THR A 50 16.29 0.46 8.21
C THR A 50 16.82 -0.19 9.49
N GLU A 51 18.08 -0.65 9.47
CA GLU A 51 18.75 -1.23 10.64
C GLU A 51 18.83 -0.23 11.79
N LYS A 52 18.59 -0.68 13.03
CA LYS A 52 18.70 0.16 14.24
C LYS A 52 20.04 0.90 14.36
N ALA A 53 21.14 0.29 13.92
CA ALA A 53 22.46 0.92 13.95
C ALA A 53 22.59 2.18 13.07
N LYS A 54 21.69 2.35 12.09
CA LYS A 54 21.63 3.52 11.19
C LYS A 54 20.63 4.57 11.66
N LEU A 55 19.90 4.30 12.74
CA LEU A 55 18.91 5.21 13.32
C LEU A 55 19.55 6.04 14.45
N PRO A 56 18.97 7.21 14.78
CA PRO A 56 19.34 7.96 15.97
C PRO A 56 19.30 7.12 17.26
N ALA A 57 20.17 7.45 18.22
CA ALA A 57 20.26 6.70 19.48
C ALA A 57 18.97 6.73 20.31
N ASP A 58 18.16 7.78 20.14
CA ASP A 58 16.87 8.02 20.79
C ASP A 58 15.66 7.57 19.94
N PHE A 59 15.90 6.80 18.86
CA PHE A 59 14.82 6.36 17.98
C PHE A 59 13.76 5.51 18.72
N PRO A 60 12.45 5.78 18.52
CA PRO A 60 11.40 5.12 19.29
C PRO A 60 11.35 3.60 19.05
N ALA A 61 11.60 2.82 20.10
CA ALA A 61 11.69 1.36 20.02
C ALA A 61 10.40 0.70 19.53
N GLN A 62 9.22 1.30 19.78
CA GLN A 62 7.94 0.79 19.31
C GLN A 62 7.79 0.78 17.79
N LEU A 63 8.60 1.57 17.06
CA LEU A 63 8.62 1.61 15.60
C LEU A 63 9.54 0.55 14.99
N LEU A 64 10.27 -0.21 15.82
CA LEU A 64 11.12 -1.30 15.39
C LEU A 64 10.35 -2.62 15.34
N ASP A 65 10.60 -3.43 14.32
CA ASP A 65 10.16 -4.81 14.25
C ASP A 65 10.90 -5.71 15.26
N LYS A 66 10.44 -6.96 15.37
CA LYS A 66 11.02 -7.99 16.24
C LYS A 66 12.51 -8.27 16.00
N ASP A 67 13.03 -7.95 14.82
CA ASP A 67 14.43 -8.17 14.43
C ASP A 67 15.27 -6.90 14.67
N GLY A 68 14.67 -5.83 15.20
CA GLY A 68 15.35 -4.58 15.53
C GLY A 68 15.57 -3.66 14.35
N TYR A 69 14.74 -3.72 13.31
CA TYR A 69 14.75 -2.77 12.20
C TYR A 69 13.59 -1.79 12.33
N TYR A 70 13.79 -0.52 11.99
CA TYR A 70 12.66 0.35 11.70
C TYR A 70 11.84 -0.27 10.58
N ARG A 71 10.53 -0.41 10.78
CA ARG A 71 9.62 -1.13 9.85
C ARG A 71 9.57 -0.51 8.45
N GLY A 72 9.89 0.79 8.31
CA GLY A 72 9.58 1.55 7.11
C GLY A 72 8.19 2.18 7.19
N MET A 73 7.88 3.03 6.22
CA MET A 73 6.56 3.67 6.13
C MET A 73 5.47 2.62 5.93
N GLN A 74 4.38 2.70 6.71
CA GLN A 74 3.18 1.91 6.47
C GLN A 74 2.52 2.34 5.16
N VAL A 75 2.06 1.36 4.38
CA VAL A 75 1.46 1.57 3.06
C VAL A 75 0.17 0.78 2.87
N PHE A 76 -0.62 1.20 1.89
CA PHE A 76 -1.94 0.67 1.56
C PHE A 76 -2.04 0.33 0.08
N CYS A 77 -2.77 -0.74 -0.26
CA CYS A 77 -2.92 -1.21 -1.64
C CYS A 77 -3.90 -0.30 -2.39
N LYS A 78 -4.89 0.25 -1.69
CA LYS A 78 -5.93 1.13 -2.25
C LYS A 78 -5.94 2.50 -1.57
N VAL A 79 -6.31 3.51 -2.34
CA VAL A 79 -6.50 4.89 -1.84
C VAL A 79 -7.53 4.93 -0.70
N ASP A 80 -8.65 4.23 -0.84
CA ASP A 80 -9.73 4.24 0.16
C ASP A 80 -9.29 3.68 1.51
N GLU A 81 -8.40 2.68 1.52
CA GLU A 81 -7.80 2.14 2.74
C GLU A 81 -6.94 3.20 3.45
N ALA A 82 -6.13 3.94 2.68
CA ALA A 82 -5.32 5.04 3.21
C ALA A 82 -6.19 6.19 3.74
N LYS A 83 -7.26 6.57 3.02
CA LYS A 83 -8.20 7.61 3.46
C LYS A 83 -8.96 7.21 4.74
N ALA A 84 -9.35 5.94 4.84
CA ALA A 84 -9.96 5.41 6.05
C ALA A 84 -9.00 5.43 7.25
N ALA A 85 -7.72 5.12 7.03
CA ALA A 85 -6.70 5.19 8.08
C ALA A 85 -6.47 6.61 8.61
N ILE A 86 -6.44 7.63 7.74
CA ILE A 86 -6.34 9.04 8.18
C ILE A 86 -7.56 9.40 9.04
N SER A 87 -8.76 9.02 8.59
CA SER A 87 -10.02 9.35 9.26
C SER A 87 -10.12 8.73 10.65
N SER A 88 -9.61 7.51 10.83
CA SER A 88 -9.62 6.84 12.14
C SER A 88 -8.60 7.41 13.13
N GLN A 89 -7.50 7.99 12.63
CA GLN A 89 -6.46 8.62 13.45
C GLN A 89 -6.76 10.08 13.80
N GLY A 90 -7.73 10.72 13.12
CA GLY A 90 -8.13 12.10 13.38
C GLY A 90 -7.14 13.15 12.86
N HIS A 91 -6.24 12.78 11.95
CA HIS A 91 -5.25 13.69 11.37
C HIS A 91 -5.83 14.49 10.20
N GLN A 92 -6.47 15.62 10.49
CA GLN A 92 -7.06 16.49 9.44
C GLN A 92 -6.00 17.18 8.56
N ASP A 93 -4.77 17.29 9.03
CA ASP A 93 -3.64 17.90 8.34
C ASP A 93 -2.82 16.90 7.50
N TRP A 94 -3.31 15.67 7.35
CA TRP A 94 -2.65 14.63 6.55
C TRP A 94 -3.33 14.40 5.20
N GLY A 95 -2.58 13.81 4.28
CA GLY A 95 -3.03 13.42 2.95
C GLY A 95 -2.50 12.05 2.54
N VAL A 96 -3.02 11.55 1.42
CA VAL A 96 -2.57 10.30 0.80
C VAL A 96 -1.62 10.62 -0.35
N TYR A 97 -0.56 9.82 -0.49
CA TYR A 97 0.46 9.98 -1.52
C TYR A 97 0.73 8.65 -2.22
N GLU A 98 0.85 8.68 -3.54
CA GLU A 98 1.28 7.52 -4.33
C GLU A 98 2.81 7.46 -4.36
N LEU A 99 3.37 6.26 -4.18
CA LEU A 99 4.80 6.02 -4.17
C LEU A 99 5.25 5.39 -5.49
N SER A 100 6.48 5.71 -5.92
CA SER A 100 7.08 5.22 -7.15
C SER A 100 7.63 3.79 -7.01
N THR A 101 6.80 2.84 -6.59
CA THR A 101 7.14 1.43 -6.49
C THR A 101 5.93 0.53 -6.77
N GLU A 102 6.17 -0.76 -6.96
CA GLU A 102 5.13 -1.77 -7.19
C GLU A 102 4.91 -2.59 -5.92
N TRP A 103 3.67 -2.96 -5.63
CA TRP A 103 3.31 -3.69 -4.40
C TRP A 103 4.16 -4.94 -4.16
N ASP A 104 4.23 -5.84 -5.16
CA ASP A 104 4.93 -7.13 -5.02
C ASP A 104 6.46 -6.96 -4.84
N LYS A 105 7.03 -5.84 -5.30
CA LYS A 105 8.47 -5.57 -5.23
C LYS A 105 8.84 -4.77 -3.99
N GLY A 106 8.14 -3.67 -3.74
CA GLY A 106 8.50 -2.66 -2.73
C GLY A 106 7.85 -2.84 -1.37
N VAL A 107 6.87 -3.74 -1.22
CA VAL A 107 6.08 -3.88 0.01
C VAL A 107 6.26 -5.25 0.63
N TYR A 108 6.26 -5.31 1.97
CA TYR A 108 6.24 -6.55 2.74
C TYR A 108 5.22 -6.46 3.88
N LEU A 109 4.71 -7.61 4.32
CA LEU A 109 3.87 -7.72 5.52
C LEU A 109 4.78 -7.81 6.75
N SER A 110 4.60 -6.89 7.69
CA SER A 110 5.37 -6.80 8.93
C SER A 110 4.72 -7.62 10.07
N ASP A 111 5.42 -7.69 11.21
CA ASP A 111 5.01 -8.42 12.40
C ASP A 111 3.75 -7.86 13.08
N ASP A 112 3.46 -6.57 12.89
CA ASP A 112 2.25 -5.87 13.35
C ASP A 112 1.02 -6.08 12.45
N GLN A 113 1.13 -6.98 11.46
CA GLN A 113 0.09 -7.26 10.46
C GLN A 113 -0.22 -6.08 9.52
N ALA A 114 0.64 -5.06 9.48
CA ALA A 114 0.56 -3.98 8.50
C ALA A 114 1.57 -4.16 7.36
N TYR A 115 1.30 -3.52 6.23
CA TYR A 115 2.19 -3.51 5.08
C TYR A 115 3.14 -2.33 5.14
N HIS A 116 4.43 -2.56 4.89
CA HIS A 116 5.47 -1.54 4.97
C HIS A 116 6.40 -1.54 3.75
N LEU A 117 7.07 -0.41 3.51
CA LEU A 117 8.10 -0.28 2.50
C LEU A 117 9.37 -1.05 2.85
N LYS A 118 9.89 -1.83 1.89
CA LYS A 118 11.20 -2.48 1.99
C LYS A 118 12.33 -1.45 1.91
N ASP A 119 12.26 -0.54 0.95
CA ASP A 119 13.33 0.40 0.62
C ASP A 119 12.81 1.86 0.58
N VAL A 120 13.76 2.79 0.68
CA VAL A 120 13.49 4.22 0.49
C VAL A 120 12.88 4.44 -0.90
N THR A 121 11.71 5.07 -0.95
CA THR A 121 10.90 5.16 -2.17
C THR A 121 10.48 6.59 -2.46
N ILE A 122 10.65 7.03 -3.71
CA ILE A 122 10.26 8.37 -4.16
C ILE A 122 8.73 8.53 -4.03
N ILE A 123 8.29 9.66 -3.47
CA ILE A 123 6.88 10.06 -3.48
C ILE A 123 6.56 10.59 -4.88
N LYS A 124 5.66 9.91 -5.61
CA LYS A 124 5.32 10.22 -7.00
C LYS A 124 4.41 11.44 -7.08
N GLN A 125 3.32 11.42 -6.31
CA GLN A 125 2.32 12.50 -6.31
C GLN A 125 1.43 12.43 -5.08
N ALA A 126 0.78 13.55 -4.76
CA ALA A 126 -0.35 13.55 -3.83
C ALA A 126 -1.60 13.00 -4.53
N VAL A 127 -2.46 12.32 -3.75
CA VAL A 127 -3.75 11.81 -4.20
C VAL A 127 -4.86 12.71 -3.64
N GLU A 128 -5.79 13.13 -4.51
CA GLU A 128 -6.96 13.94 -4.16
C GLU A 128 -8.08 13.10 -3.52
#